data_AF-A0A3S5WX34-F1
#
_entry.id   AF-A0A3S5WX34-F1
#
_cell.length_a   1.000
_cell.length_b   1.000
_cell.length_c   1.000
_cell.angle_alpha   90.00
_cell.angle_beta   90.00
_cell.angle_gamma   90.00
#
_symmetry.space_group_name_H-M   'P 1'
#
loop_
_entity.id
_entity.type
_entity.pdbx_description
1 polymer ?
#
loop_
_entity_poly.entity_id
_entity_poly.type
_entity_poly.pdbx_seq_one_letter_code
_entity_poly.pdbx_strand_id
1 'polypeptide(L)'
;MLTISEIFQPTVSYFGLHDSIIWQMRGSDVFGIHLFAFYHRAEITLGTFNARQLVTQIKQHIEMYHQDGLIRHYHLAQFTIERSLSAEDIHLYLQNLQPNDRELLRFTLYSGYGIDEAKQLTWVQVNDIWHSLSPILQTLVNKQMRNTQSELLFSTATTQGYRLPALSATDVLSATGNSHQSLVASFNLHLVAQAACQADTIRLQLGIKGI
;
A
#
# COMPACT_ATOMS: atom_id res chain seq x y z
N MET A 1 29.46 -13.27 9.29
CA MET A 1 28.60 -12.09 9.49
C MET A 1 27.90 -11.86 8.16
N LEU A 2 26.57 -11.92 8.15
CA LEU A 2 25.79 -12.08 6.92
C LEU A 2 25.72 -10.80 6.09
N THR A 3 25.90 -10.95 4.78
CA THR A 3 25.72 -9.93 3.74
C THR A 3 24.26 -9.83 3.30
N ILE A 4 23.89 -8.72 2.65
CA ILE A 4 22.51 -8.55 2.16
C ILE A 4 22.13 -9.62 1.13
N SER A 5 23.04 -10.07 0.27
CA SER A 5 22.77 -11.19 -0.65
C SER A 5 22.49 -12.52 0.06
N GLU A 6 23.06 -12.73 1.25
CA GLU A 6 22.83 -13.94 2.05
C GLU A 6 21.52 -13.84 2.86
N ILE A 7 21.15 -12.62 3.27
CA ILE A 7 19.93 -12.32 4.03
C ILE A 7 18.70 -12.27 3.11
N PHE A 8 18.87 -11.80 1.88
CA PHE A 8 17.84 -11.53 0.90
C PHE A 8 18.18 -12.24 -0.41
N GLN A 9 17.41 -13.27 -0.76
CA GLN A 9 17.54 -13.94 -2.06
C GLN A 9 16.78 -13.11 -3.10
N PRO A 10 17.47 -12.32 -3.95
CA PRO A 10 16.78 -11.46 -4.88
C PRO A 10 16.12 -12.33 -5.96
N THR A 11 14.84 -12.11 -6.22
CA THR A 11 14.14 -12.79 -7.32
C THR A 11 14.64 -12.29 -8.68
N VAL A 12 14.44 -13.10 -9.72
CA VAL A 12 14.89 -12.85 -11.12
C VAL A 12 14.44 -11.47 -11.65
N SER A 13 13.39 -10.87 -11.08
CA SER A 13 12.89 -9.53 -11.41
C SER A 13 13.84 -8.37 -11.07
N TYR A 14 14.96 -8.60 -10.38
CA TYR A 14 15.90 -7.54 -9.96
C TYR A 14 17.23 -7.54 -10.73
N PHE A 15 17.28 -8.18 -11.90
CA PHE A 15 18.51 -8.44 -12.66
C PHE A 15 19.38 -7.20 -12.94
N GLY A 16 18.78 -6.00 -13.04
CA GLY A 16 19.49 -4.73 -13.26
C GLY A 16 20.08 -4.07 -12.00
N LEU A 17 19.89 -4.66 -10.82
CA LEU A 17 20.30 -4.08 -9.54
C LEU A 17 21.40 -4.84 -8.82
N HIS A 18 21.78 -6.05 -9.26
CA HIS A 18 22.76 -6.92 -8.59
C HIS A 18 24.16 -6.31 -8.45
N ASP A 19 24.54 -5.38 -9.32
CA ASP A 19 25.83 -4.67 -9.24
C ASP A 19 25.87 -3.59 -8.16
N SER A 20 24.79 -3.41 -7.40
CA SER A 20 24.75 -2.44 -6.32
C SER A 20 25.58 -2.91 -5.13
N ILE A 21 26.43 -2.02 -4.61
CA ILE A 21 27.32 -2.33 -3.48
C ILE A 21 26.56 -2.87 -2.26
N ILE A 22 25.30 -2.48 -2.08
CA ILE A 22 24.45 -2.91 -0.97
C ILE A 22 24.36 -4.43 -0.84
N TRP A 23 24.39 -5.17 -1.96
CA TRP A 23 24.32 -6.62 -1.98
C TRP A 23 25.53 -7.29 -1.32
N GLN A 24 26.67 -6.60 -1.31
CA GLN A 24 27.92 -7.07 -0.71
C GLN A 24 28.12 -6.54 0.72
N MET A 25 27.29 -5.58 1.16
CA MET A 25 27.39 -5.01 2.50
C MET A 25 26.91 -6.01 3.55
N ARG A 26 27.54 -5.98 4.73
CA ARG A 26 27.06 -6.73 5.89
C ARG A 26 25.84 -6.03 6.45
N GLY A 27 24.89 -6.81 7.00
CA GLY A 27 23.66 -6.25 7.57
C GLY A 27 23.90 -5.16 8.63
N SER A 28 24.97 -5.27 9.44
CA SER A 28 25.32 -4.24 10.44
C SER A 28 26.00 -3.00 9.87
N ASP A 29 26.49 -3.06 8.62
CA ASP A 29 27.15 -1.93 7.97
C ASP A 29 26.16 -1.14 7.08
N VAL A 30 24.90 -1.57 7.01
CA VAL A 30 23.85 -0.88 6.25
C VAL A 30 23.27 0.26 7.08
N PHE A 31 23.33 1.47 6.52
CA PHE A 31 22.80 2.71 7.06
C PHE A 31 21.71 3.23 6.12
N GLY A 32 20.88 4.17 6.61
CA GLY A 32 19.81 4.76 5.81
C GLY A 32 20.30 5.35 4.47
N ILE A 33 21.49 5.94 4.43
CA ILE A 33 22.08 6.48 3.19
C ILE A 33 22.30 5.40 2.12
N HIS A 34 22.67 4.18 2.51
CA HIS A 34 22.88 3.07 1.59
C HIS A 34 21.56 2.60 0.96
N LEU A 35 20.50 2.48 1.78
CA LEU A 35 19.17 2.15 1.28
C LEU A 35 18.56 3.28 0.45
N PHE A 36 18.84 4.54 0.78
CA PHE A 36 18.37 5.69 0.01
C PHE A 36 19.04 5.78 -1.38
N ALA A 37 20.36 5.59 -1.45
CA ALA A 37 21.08 5.55 -2.72
C ALA A 37 20.62 4.35 -3.58
N PHE A 38 20.41 3.19 -2.95
CA PHE A 38 19.88 2.01 -3.62
C PHE A 38 18.45 2.24 -4.13
N TYR A 39 17.58 2.90 -3.35
CA TYR A 39 16.23 3.26 -3.77
C TYR A 39 16.22 4.08 -5.06
N HIS A 40 17.02 5.14 -5.15
CA HIS A 40 17.03 5.97 -6.36
C HIS A 40 17.50 5.21 -7.61
N ARG A 41 18.47 4.30 -7.45
CA ARG A 41 18.89 3.43 -8.54
C ARG A 41 17.78 2.45 -8.94
N ALA A 42 17.12 1.84 -7.96
CA ALA A 42 16.00 0.94 -8.17
C ALA A 42 14.79 1.65 -8.80
N GLU A 43 14.53 2.90 -8.44
CA GLU A 43 13.42 3.71 -8.96
C GLU A 43 13.53 3.90 -10.47
N ILE A 44 14.74 4.14 -10.98
CA ILE A 44 15.00 4.27 -12.42
C ILE A 44 14.72 2.96 -13.17
N THR A 45 15.01 1.82 -12.55
CA THR A 45 14.92 0.51 -13.21
C THR A 45 13.54 -0.15 -13.07
N LEU A 46 12.90 -0.01 -11.90
CA LEU A 46 11.70 -0.76 -11.52
C LEU A 46 10.45 0.13 -11.38
N GLY A 47 10.62 1.44 -11.38
CA GLY A 47 9.58 2.39 -10.98
C GLY A 47 9.48 2.58 -9.46
N THR A 48 8.84 3.68 -9.05
CA THR A 48 8.73 4.16 -7.66
C THR A 48 8.22 3.08 -6.70
N PHE A 49 7.08 2.45 -7.02
CA PHE A 49 6.47 1.44 -6.16
C PHE A 49 7.36 0.23 -5.93
N ASN A 50 7.85 -0.41 -7.01
CA ASN A 50 8.65 -1.63 -6.91
C ASN A 50 10.00 -1.36 -6.23
N ALA A 51 10.63 -0.21 -6.51
CA ALA A 51 11.87 0.21 -5.85
C ALA A 51 11.66 0.36 -4.34
N ARG A 52 10.54 0.95 -3.93
CA ARG A 52 10.20 1.12 -2.52
C ARG A 52 9.91 -0.20 -1.84
N GLN A 53 9.13 -1.07 -2.48
CA GLN A 53 8.86 -2.41 -1.96
C GLN A 53 10.15 -3.17 -1.71
N LEU A 54 11.06 -3.16 -2.69
CA LEU A 54 12.35 -3.83 -2.58
C LEU A 54 13.18 -3.28 -1.40
N VAL A 55 13.31 -1.97 -1.27
CA VAL A 55 14.06 -1.34 -0.18
C VAL A 55 13.42 -1.63 1.19
N THR A 56 12.09 -1.63 1.26
CA THR A 56 11.34 -1.92 2.50
C THR A 56 11.52 -3.37 2.91
N GLN A 57 11.49 -4.31 1.95
CA GLN A 57 11.76 -5.72 2.20
C GLN A 57 13.20 -5.96 2.67
N ILE A 58 14.19 -5.29 2.08
CA ILE A 58 15.59 -5.37 2.54
C ILE A 58 15.70 -4.89 3.99
N LYS A 59 15.10 -3.73 4.33
CA LYS A 59 15.06 -3.23 5.70
C LYS A 59 14.46 -4.26 6.67
N GLN A 60 13.31 -4.85 6.31
CA GLN A 60 12.61 -5.83 7.14
C GLN A 60 13.42 -7.09 7.38
N HIS A 61 14.10 -7.60 6.34
CA HIS A 61 14.97 -8.77 6.53
C HIS A 61 16.17 -8.43 7.44
N ILE A 62 16.79 -7.25 7.29
CA ILE A 62 17.87 -6.82 8.20
C ILE A 62 17.35 -6.74 9.65
N GLU A 63 16.15 -6.21 9.85
CA GLU A 63 15.53 -6.10 11.17
C GLU A 63 15.22 -7.48 11.78
N MET A 64 14.66 -8.41 11.00
CA MET A 64 14.40 -9.79 11.43
C MET A 64 15.68 -10.49 11.89
N TYR A 65 16.75 -10.43 11.09
CA TYR A 65 18.04 -11.04 11.45
C TYR A 65 18.73 -10.33 12.62
N HIS A 66 18.40 -9.07 12.89
CA HIS A 66 18.82 -8.39 14.11
C HIS A 66 18.09 -8.92 15.34
N GLN A 67 16.77 -9.10 15.25
CA GLN A 67 15.94 -9.69 16.32
C GLN A 67 16.40 -11.13 16.65
N ASP A 68 16.86 -11.88 15.66
CA ASP A 68 17.44 -13.23 15.83
C ASP A 68 18.89 -13.23 16.37
N GLY A 69 19.48 -12.05 16.61
CA GLY A 69 20.85 -11.91 17.14
C GLY A 69 21.97 -12.18 16.12
N LEU A 70 21.64 -12.40 14.84
CA LEU A 70 22.58 -12.66 13.76
C LEU A 70 23.24 -11.37 13.23
N ILE A 71 22.57 -10.22 13.41
CA ILE A 71 23.07 -8.88 13.12
C ILE A 71 23.19 -8.11 14.44
N ARG A 72 24.40 -7.64 14.76
CA ARG A 72 24.69 -7.02 16.06
C ARG A 72 24.20 -5.58 16.19
N HIS A 73 24.31 -4.81 15.12
CA HIS A 73 23.95 -3.39 15.09
C HIS A 73 22.86 -3.13 14.05
N TYR A 74 21.81 -2.43 14.46
CA TYR A 74 20.68 -2.04 13.60
C TYR A 74 20.58 -0.51 13.55
N HIS A 75 20.80 0.04 12.35
CA HIS A 75 20.84 1.50 12.12
C HIS A 75 19.63 2.03 11.36
N LEU A 76 18.61 1.20 11.12
CA LEU A 76 17.51 1.50 10.20
C LEU A 76 16.17 1.74 10.88
N ALA A 77 16.12 1.78 12.22
CA ALA A 77 14.89 1.94 12.98
C ALA A 77 14.05 3.14 12.49
N GLN A 78 14.71 4.27 12.23
CA GLN A 78 14.07 5.51 11.76
C GLN A 78 14.07 5.69 10.24
N PHE A 79 14.64 4.75 9.47
CA PHE A 79 14.71 4.89 8.02
C PHE A 79 13.33 4.69 7.38
N THR A 80 12.86 5.69 6.65
CA THR A 80 11.62 5.65 5.86
C THR A 80 11.86 6.29 4.49
N ILE A 81 11.09 5.87 3.49
CA ILE A 81 11.04 6.54 2.18
C ILE A 81 9.66 7.17 2.06
N GLU A 82 9.55 8.39 2.56
CA GLU A 82 8.34 9.19 2.46
C GLU A 82 8.33 9.93 1.12
N ARG A 83 7.71 9.33 0.10
CA ARG A 83 7.09 10.11 -0.99
C ARG A 83 5.63 9.74 -1.11
N SER A 84 4.81 10.73 -1.46
CA SER A 84 3.45 10.53 -1.94
C SER A 84 3.44 9.49 -3.06
N LEU A 85 2.54 8.52 -2.96
CA LEU A 85 2.36 7.52 -4.01
C LEU A 85 1.63 8.16 -5.17
N SER A 86 2.02 7.83 -6.40
CA SER A 86 1.26 8.21 -7.58
C SER A 86 -0.07 7.44 -7.66
N ALA A 87 -1.02 7.91 -8.47
CA ALA A 87 -2.26 7.18 -8.72
C ALA A 87 -1.98 5.78 -9.29
N GLU A 88 -0.92 5.63 -10.10
CA GLU A 88 -0.48 4.35 -10.66
C GLU A 88 0.06 3.41 -9.59
N ASP A 89 0.90 3.90 -8.66
CA ASP A 89 1.43 3.09 -7.56
C ASP A 89 0.28 2.56 -6.66
N ILE A 90 -0.70 3.40 -6.36
CA ILE A 90 -1.88 3.00 -5.57
C ILE A 90 -2.70 1.95 -6.33
N HIS A 91 -2.84 2.13 -7.65
CA HIS A 91 -3.56 1.18 -8.50
C HIS A 91 -2.86 -0.19 -8.54
N LEU A 92 -1.55 -0.21 -8.77
CA LEU A 92 -0.73 -1.43 -8.77
C LEU A 92 -0.80 -2.15 -7.44
N TYR A 93 -0.72 -1.41 -6.32
CA TYR A 93 -0.86 -2.00 -5.01
C TYR A 93 -2.22 -2.70 -4.83
N LEU A 94 -3.31 -2.00 -5.17
CA LEU A 94 -4.66 -2.58 -5.11
C LEU A 94 -4.80 -3.83 -5.98
N GLN A 95 -4.16 -3.86 -7.16
CA GLN A 95 -4.20 -5.03 -8.05
C GLN A 95 -3.51 -6.27 -7.47
N ASN A 96 -2.51 -6.09 -6.61
CA ASN A 96 -1.75 -7.18 -6.00
C ASN A 96 -2.43 -7.75 -4.73
N LEU A 97 -3.47 -7.09 -4.21
CA LEU A 97 -4.21 -7.57 -3.04
C LEU A 97 -5.24 -8.65 -3.41
N GLN A 98 -5.52 -9.54 -2.46
CA GLN A 98 -6.64 -10.48 -2.56
C GLN A 98 -7.97 -9.72 -2.71
N PRO A 99 -8.99 -10.30 -3.39
CA PRO A 99 -10.22 -9.58 -3.69
C PRO A 99 -10.90 -8.91 -2.49
N ASN A 100 -11.00 -9.62 -1.35
CA ASN A 100 -11.64 -9.06 -0.15
C ASN A 100 -10.79 -7.95 0.50
N ASP A 101 -9.47 -8.14 0.58
CA ASP A 101 -8.53 -7.13 1.09
C ASP A 101 -8.51 -5.87 0.21
N ARG A 102 -8.64 -6.04 -1.11
CA ARG A 102 -8.71 -4.96 -2.09
C ARG A 102 -9.96 -4.12 -1.90
N GLU A 103 -11.11 -4.75 -1.71
CA GLU A 103 -12.38 -4.05 -1.51
C GLU A 103 -12.44 -3.36 -0.14
N LEU A 104 -11.89 -3.99 0.91
CA LEU A 104 -11.67 -3.34 2.21
C LEU A 104 -10.80 -2.09 2.05
N LEU A 105 -9.62 -2.22 1.41
CA LEU A 105 -8.71 -1.08 1.25
C LEU A 105 -9.37 0.02 0.42
N ARG A 106 -10.03 -0.31 -0.70
CA ARG A 106 -10.80 0.66 -1.49
C ARG A 106 -11.82 1.40 -0.63
N PHE A 107 -12.60 0.69 0.17
CA PHE A 107 -13.58 1.31 1.06
C PHE A 107 -12.89 2.32 1.97
N THR A 108 -11.82 1.93 2.67
CA THR A 108 -11.10 2.81 3.59
C THR A 108 -10.48 4.03 2.90
N LEU A 109 -10.04 3.90 1.65
CA LEU A 109 -9.52 5.02 0.86
C LEU A 109 -10.60 6.05 0.52
N TYR A 110 -11.81 5.59 0.19
CA TYR A 110 -12.94 6.48 -0.13
C TYR A 110 -13.67 7.02 1.11
N SER A 111 -13.71 6.27 2.21
CA SER A 111 -14.47 6.62 3.40
C SER A 111 -13.63 7.27 4.51
N GLY A 112 -12.31 7.08 4.48
CA GLY A 112 -11.39 7.55 5.52
C GLY A 112 -11.38 6.71 6.79
N TYR A 113 -12.15 5.62 6.86
CA TYR A 113 -12.14 4.71 8.01
C TYR A 113 -10.77 4.05 8.19
N GLY A 114 -10.40 3.76 9.44
CA GLY A 114 -9.25 2.90 9.71
C GLY A 114 -9.47 1.48 9.16
N ILE A 115 -8.40 0.78 8.78
CA ILE A 115 -8.50 -0.59 8.25
C ILE A 115 -9.20 -1.53 9.23
N ASP A 116 -8.81 -1.50 10.50
CA ASP A 116 -9.38 -2.40 11.50
C ASP A 116 -10.79 -2.01 11.93
N GLU A 117 -11.11 -0.71 11.92
CA GLU A 117 -12.49 -0.23 12.11
C GLU A 117 -13.39 -0.71 10.97
N ALA A 118 -12.94 -0.57 9.72
CA ALA A 118 -13.69 -0.99 8.55
C ALA A 118 -13.94 -2.51 8.52
N LYS A 119 -13.00 -3.33 9.00
CA LYS A 119 -13.20 -4.79 9.13
C LYS A 119 -14.36 -5.17 10.04
N GLN A 120 -14.64 -4.35 11.05
CA GLN A 120 -15.69 -4.60 12.05
C GLN A 120 -17.05 -4.01 11.64
N LEU A 121 -17.13 -3.33 10.49
CA LEU A 121 -18.39 -2.75 10.02
C LEU A 121 -19.40 -3.85 9.72
N THR A 122 -20.58 -3.70 10.32
CA THR A 122 -21.75 -4.56 10.10
C THR A 122 -22.70 -3.96 9.07
N TRP A 123 -23.57 -4.78 8.48
CA TRP A 123 -24.63 -4.28 7.60
C TRP A 123 -25.57 -3.27 8.27
N VAL A 124 -25.84 -3.45 9.57
CA VAL A 124 -26.68 -2.53 10.34
C VAL A 124 -26.05 -1.15 10.38
N GLN A 125 -24.78 -1.07 10.80
CA GLN A 125 -24.05 0.21 10.86
C GLN A 125 -23.93 0.89 9.49
N VAL A 126 -23.75 0.10 8.42
CA VAL A 126 -23.66 0.64 7.06
C VAL A 126 -25.01 1.15 6.56
N ASN A 127 -26.11 0.49 6.93
CA ASN A 127 -27.46 0.93 6.60
C ASN A 127 -27.82 2.24 7.31
N ASP A 128 -27.38 2.41 8.57
CA ASP A 128 -27.60 3.64 9.33
C ASP A 128 -26.92 4.86 8.67
N ILE A 129 -25.78 4.67 8.01
CA ILE A 129 -25.03 5.74 7.32
C ILE A 129 -25.24 5.75 5.81
N TRP A 130 -26.12 4.91 5.27
CA TRP A 130 -26.25 4.64 3.83
C TRP A 130 -26.42 5.91 2.98
N HIS A 131 -27.28 6.82 3.44
CA HIS A 131 -27.58 8.08 2.76
C HIS A 131 -26.44 9.11 2.83
N SER A 132 -25.49 8.92 3.74
CA SER A 132 -24.28 9.75 3.86
C SER A 132 -23.11 9.21 3.05
N LEU A 133 -23.21 7.98 2.53
CA LEU A 133 -22.17 7.40 1.66
C LEU A 133 -22.17 8.04 0.28
N SER A 134 -20.98 8.23 -0.28
CA SER A 134 -20.83 8.65 -1.68
C SER A 134 -21.38 7.56 -2.64
N PRO A 135 -21.80 7.93 -3.87
CA PRO A 135 -22.29 6.94 -4.85
C PRO A 135 -21.30 5.80 -5.13
N ILE A 136 -20.00 6.08 -5.06
CA ILE A 136 -18.93 5.09 -5.23
C ILE A 136 -18.94 4.09 -4.07
N LEU A 137 -19.04 4.58 -2.82
CA LEU A 137 -19.13 3.74 -1.64
C LEU A 137 -20.41 2.90 -1.63
N GLN A 138 -21.56 3.49 -2.00
CA GLN A 138 -22.82 2.74 -2.14
C GLN A 138 -22.70 1.61 -3.16
N THR A 139 -22.03 1.86 -4.29
CA THR A 139 -21.78 0.82 -5.31
C THR A 139 -20.89 -0.29 -4.77
N LEU A 140 -19.83 0.05 -4.01
CA LEU A 140 -18.94 -0.93 -3.39
C LEU A 140 -19.70 -1.80 -2.38
N VAL A 141 -20.46 -1.17 -1.48
CA VAL A 141 -21.26 -1.88 -0.47
C VAL A 141 -22.31 -2.78 -1.12
N ASN A 142 -23.01 -2.31 -2.16
CA ASN A 142 -23.96 -3.13 -2.92
C ASN A 142 -23.33 -4.37 -3.56
N LYS A 143 -22.07 -4.28 -4.01
CA LYS A 143 -21.34 -5.46 -4.52
C LYS A 143 -21.07 -6.47 -3.42
N GLN A 144 -20.77 -6.01 -2.20
CA GLN A 144 -20.55 -6.89 -1.06
C GLN A 144 -21.84 -7.57 -0.60
N MET A 145 -22.99 -6.88 -0.59
CA MET A 145 -24.28 -7.45 -0.14
C MET A 145 -24.69 -8.72 -0.91
N ARG A 146 -24.30 -8.80 -2.18
CA ARG A 146 -24.67 -9.93 -3.04
C ARG A 146 -23.88 -11.21 -2.73
N ASN A 147 -22.79 -11.10 -1.97
CA ASN A 147 -21.79 -12.16 -1.87
C ASN A 147 -21.69 -12.81 -0.48
N THR A 148 -22.46 -12.35 0.51
CA THR A 148 -22.27 -12.79 1.90
C THR A 148 -23.56 -12.94 2.70
N GLN A 149 -23.63 -14.03 3.46
CA GLN A 149 -24.62 -14.29 4.51
C GLN A 149 -24.10 -13.88 5.91
N SER A 150 -22.97 -13.16 5.97
CA SER A 150 -22.34 -12.67 7.19
C SER A 150 -22.97 -11.36 7.65
N GLU A 151 -22.95 -11.08 8.96
CA GLU A 151 -23.31 -9.77 9.51
C GLU A 151 -22.30 -8.67 9.16
N LEU A 152 -21.05 -9.07 8.90
CA LEU A 152 -19.94 -8.16 8.60
C LEU A 152 -19.89 -7.81 7.12
N LEU A 153 -19.71 -6.52 6.84
CA LEU A 153 -19.62 -5.93 5.51
C LEU A 153 -18.51 -6.59 4.68
N PHE A 154 -17.32 -6.74 5.28
CA PHE A 154 -16.17 -7.38 4.64
C PHE A 154 -15.93 -8.76 5.22
N SER A 155 -16.38 -9.78 4.49
CA SER A 155 -16.09 -11.16 4.85
C SER A 155 -16.17 -12.05 3.62
N THR A 156 -15.53 -13.21 3.69
CA THR A 156 -15.59 -14.23 2.64
C THR A 156 -16.14 -15.50 3.23
N ALA A 157 -17.16 -16.08 2.59
CA ALA A 157 -17.70 -17.38 2.99
C ALA A 157 -16.63 -18.47 2.83
N THR A 158 -16.54 -19.36 3.82
CA THR A 158 -15.65 -20.52 3.83
C THR A 158 -16.43 -21.76 4.26
N THR A 159 -15.84 -22.94 4.12
CA THR A 159 -16.46 -24.21 4.58
C THR A 159 -16.63 -24.27 6.10
N GLN A 160 -15.92 -23.42 6.86
CA GLN A 160 -15.97 -23.36 8.33
C GLN A 160 -16.73 -22.15 8.86
N GLY A 161 -17.40 -21.37 7.99
CA GLY A 161 -18.11 -20.14 8.36
C GLY A 161 -17.65 -18.97 7.51
N TYR A 162 -17.10 -17.91 8.12
CA TYR A 162 -16.63 -16.72 7.42
C TYR A 162 -15.21 -16.35 7.81
N ARG A 163 -14.47 -15.77 6.87
CA ARG A 163 -13.13 -15.25 7.08
C ARG A 163 -13.09 -13.75 6.84
N LEU A 164 -12.43 -13.04 7.75
CA LEU A 164 -12.16 -11.62 7.64
C LEU A 164 -11.00 -11.33 6.66
N PRO A 165 -10.96 -10.12 6.08
CA PRO A 165 -9.78 -9.62 5.38
C PRO A 165 -8.53 -9.78 6.25
N ALA A 166 -7.43 -10.24 5.66
CA ALA A 166 -6.17 -10.42 6.35
C ALA A 166 -5.36 -9.12 6.44
N LEU A 167 -5.59 -8.19 5.50
CA LEU A 167 -4.85 -6.94 5.38
C LEU A 167 -4.86 -6.12 6.67
N SER A 168 -3.70 -5.76 7.18
CA SER A 168 -3.52 -4.88 8.34
C SER A 168 -2.87 -3.54 7.97
N ALA A 169 -2.92 -2.55 8.88
CA ALA A 169 -2.21 -1.28 8.70
C ALA A 169 -0.69 -1.48 8.56
N THR A 170 -0.14 -2.48 9.25
CA THR A 170 1.27 -2.88 9.13
C THR A 170 1.58 -3.48 7.77
N ASP A 171 0.65 -4.21 7.15
CA ASP A 171 0.81 -4.73 5.77
C ASP A 171 0.79 -3.62 4.73
N VAL A 172 -0.01 -2.57 4.95
CA VAL A 172 0.01 -1.37 4.09
C VAL A 172 1.33 -0.65 4.23
N LEU A 173 1.81 -0.43 5.46
CA LEU A 173 3.08 0.22 5.70
C LEU A 173 4.26 -0.57 5.12
N SER A 174 4.27 -1.89 5.28
CA SER A 174 5.30 -2.77 4.72
C SER A 174 5.30 -2.77 3.20
N ALA A 175 4.10 -2.82 2.58
CA ALA A 175 3.99 -2.93 1.13
C ALA A 175 4.11 -1.60 0.40
N THR A 176 3.83 -0.47 1.05
CA THR A 176 3.79 0.85 0.39
C THR A 176 4.80 1.85 0.95
N GLY A 177 5.43 1.52 2.09
CA GLY A 177 6.25 2.46 2.86
C GLY A 177 5.47 3.64 3.45
N ASN A 178 4.14 3.65 3.33
CA ASN A 178 3.27 4.71 3.80
C ASN A 178 2.33 4.18 4.88
N SER A 179 2.04 5.02 5.87
CA SER A 179 0.92 4.74 6.77
C SER A 179 -0.38 4.71 5.96
N HIS A 180 -1.40 4.01 6.49
CA HIS A 180 -2.73 4.04 5.89
C HIS A 180 -3.27 5.47 5.73
N GLN A 181 -3.03 6.35 6.71
CA GLN A 181 -3.44 7.76 6.64
C GLN A 181 -2.73 8.52 5.51
N SER A 182 -1.42 8.31 5.33
CA SER A 182 -0.64 8.90 4.23
C SER A 182 -1.12 8.39 2.86
N LEU A 183 -1.54 7.13 2.79
CA LEU A 183 -2.14 6.53 1.60
C LEU A 183 -3.50 7.17 1.27
N VAL A 184 -4.37 7.34 2.28
CA VAL A 184 -5.67 8.05 2.12
C VAL A 184 -5.45 9.49 1.64
N ALA A 185 -4.50 10.22 2.24
CA ALA A 185 -4.17 11.59 1.84
C ALA A 185 -3.68 11.65 0.38
N SER A 186 -2.78 10.75 -0.02
CA SER A 186 -2.29 10.66 -1.40
C SER A 186 -3.42 10.33 -2.37
N PHE A 187 -4.29 9.39 -2.02
CA PHE A 187 -5.44 8.99 -2.83
C PHE A 187 -6.42 10.16 -3.05
N ASN A 188 -6.78 10.88 -1.98
CA ASN A 188 -7.68 12.02 -2.05
C ASN A 188 -7.11 13.15 -2.91
N LEU A 189 -5.80 13.40 -2.83
CA LEU A 189 -5.12 14.37 -3.69
C LEU A 189 -5.28 14.00 -5.18
N HIS A 190 -5.13 12.73 -5.54
CA HIS A 190 -5.32 12.27 -6.92
C HIS A 190 -6.78 12.33 -7.37
N LEU A 191 -7.74 12.01 -6.50
CA LEU A 191 -9.17 12.16 -6.82
C LEU A 191 -9.53 13.61 -7.13
N VAL A 192 -9.06 14.56 -6.31
CA VAL A 192 -9.30 16.00 -6.52
C VAL A 192 -8.64 16.47 -7.82
N ALA A 193 -7.39 16.09 -8.06
CA ALA A 193 -6.68 16.44 -9.29
C ALA A 193 -7.38 15.90 -10.54
N GLN A 194 -7.89 14.66 -10.49
CA GLN A 194 -8.65 14.06 -11.58
C GLN A 194 -9.98 14.77 -11.82
N ALA A 195 -10.71 15.11 -10.76
CA ALA A 195 -11.96 15.85 -10.86
C ALA A 195 -11.77 17.26 -11.45
N ALA A 196 -10.69 17.96 -11.06
CA ALA A 196 -10.33 19.26 -11.61
C ALA A 196 -10.01 19.16 -13.11
N CYS A 197 -9.18 18.19 -13.51
CA CYS A 197 -8.82 17.96 -14.91
C CYS A 197 -10.06 17.63 -15.78
N GLN A 198 -11.00 16.82 -15.26
CA GLN A 198 -12.27 16.53 -15.94
C GLN A 198 -13.14 17.78 -16.07
N ALA A 199 -13.25 18.59 -15.02
CA ALA A 199 -14.00 19.84 -15.07
C ALA A 199 -13.43 20.82 -16.10
N ASP A 200 -12.10 20.94 -16.18
CA ASP A 200 -11.43 21.79 -17.17
C ASP A 200 -11.60 21.26 -18.60
N THR A 201 -11.53 19.94 -18.78
CA THR A 201 -11.82 19.30 -20.08
C THR A 201 -13.25 19.59 -20.54
N ILE A 202 -14.24 19.46 -19.64
CA ILE A 202 -15.64 19.78 -19.94
C ILE A 202 -15.80 21.27 -20.25
N ARG A 203 -15.16 22.17 -19.48
CA ARG A 203 -15.18 23.62 -19.75
C ARG A 203 -14.62 23.96 -21.13
N LEU A 204 -13.50 23.36 -21.51
CA LEU A 204 -12.90 23.52 -22.83
C LEU A 204 -13.82 23.00 -23.95
N GLN A 205 -14.44 21.82 -23.75
CA GLN A 205 -15.40 21.25 -24.70
C GLN A 205 -16.67 22.10 -24.86
N LEU A 206 -17.10 22.77 -23.78
CA LEU A 206 -18.25 23.67 -23.78
C LEU A 206 -17.89 25.11 -24.21
N GLY A 207 -16.63 25.38 -24.57
CA GLY A 207 -16.17 26.70 -25.01
C GLY A 207 -16.17 27.77 -23.90
N ILE A 208 -16.24 27.35 -22.64
CA ILE A 208 -16.23 28.25 -21.48
C ILE A 208 -14.77 28.60 -21.18
N LYS A 209 -14.36 29.83 -21.53
CA LYS A 209 -13.01 30.33 -21.19
C LYS A 209 -12.93 30.57 -19.68
N GLY A 210 -11.85 30.07 -19.07
CA GLY A 210 -11.54 30.32 -17.66
C GLY A 210 -11.35 31.82 -17.39
N ILE A 211 -11.80 32.25 -16.20
CA ILE A 211 -11.68 33.62 -15.68
C ILE A 211 -10.21 33.90 -15.34
#